data_AF-A0A3N5G1K7-F1
#
_entry.id   AF-A0A3N5G1K7-F1
#
_cell.length_a   1.000
_cell.length_b   1.000
_cell.length_c   1.000
_cell.angle_alpha   90.00
_cell.angle_beta   90.00
_cell.angle_gamma   90.00
#
_symmetry.space_group_name_H-M   'P 1'
#
loop_
_entity.id
_entity.type
_entity.pdbx_description
1 polymer ?
#
loop_
_entity_poly.entity_id
_entity_poly.type
_entity_poly.pdbx_seq_one_letter_code
_entity_poly.pdbx_strand_id
1 'polypeptide(L)'
;MPTVRATRRVHFSAAHRLFRPDWPDERNAAVFGDCANPNWHGHNYELDVTVEGPVDPTTGYVMDLKLLRDAIEARVVKDVDHRNLNLEV
;
A
#
# COMPACT_ATOMS: atom_id res chain seq x y z
N MET A 1 13.62 -19.49 21.66
CA MET A 1 12.81 -19.75 20.44
C MET A 1 13.46 -19.07 19.26
N PRO A 2 13.44 -19.66 18.06
CA PRO A 2 13.96 -18.99 16.87
C PRO A 2 13.15 -17.71 16.59
N THR A 3 13.83 -16.67 16.15
CA THR A 3 13.20 -15.48 15.58
C THR A 3 12.93 -15.74 14.10
N VAL A 4 11.71 -15.48 13.65
CA VAL A 4 11.29 -15.68 12.26
C VAL A 4 10.62 -14.43 11.70
N ARG A 5 10.56 -14.35 10.37
CA ARG A 5 9.82 -13.32 9.64
C ARG A 5 8.63 -13.98 8.95
N ALA A 6 7.46 -13.34 9.05
CA ALA A 6 6.27 -13.73 8.31
C ALA A 6 5.79 -12.54 7.48
N THR A 7 5.63 -12.75 6.18
CA THR A 7 5.14 -11.73 5.24
C THR A 7 3.74 -12.07 4.79
N ARG A 8 2.84 -11.09 4.87
CA ARG A 8 1.50 -11.16 4.28
C ARG A 8 1.44 -10.19 3.11
N ARG A 9 1.16 -10.74 1.92
CA ARG A 9 0.84 -9.96 0.73
C ARG A 9 -0.66 -9.70 0.67
N VAL A 10 -1.04 -8.45 0.41
CA VAL A 10 -2.39 -8.05 0.02
C VAL A 10 -2.32 -7.19 -1.23
N HIS A 11 -3.45 -6.92 -1.88
CA HIS A 11 -3.52 -5.98 -2.99
C HIS A 11 -4.67 -5.00 -2.78
N PHE A 12 -4.57 -3.85 -3.44
CA PHE A 12 -5.66 -2.88 -3.56
C PHE A 12 -5.56 -2.15 -4.90
N SER A 13 -6.68 -1.68 -5.42
CA SER A 13 -6.73 -0.93 -6.68
C SER A 13 -6.96 0.55 -6.41
N ALA A 14 -6.10 1.42 -6.94
CA ALA A 14 -6.27 2.86 -6.74
C ALA A 14 -5.82 3.68 -7.96
N ALA A 15 -6.45 4.84 -8.13
CA ALA A 15 -6.08 5.83 -9.13
C ALA A 15 -5.24 6.95 -8.50
N HIS A 16 -4.32 7.54 -9.27
CA HIS A 16 -3.53 8.68 -8.84
C HIS A 16 -2.93 9.45 -10.02
N ARG A 17 -2.35 10.62 -9.72
CA ARG A 17 -1.56 11.46 -10.61
C ARG A 17 -0.36 11.95 -9.84
N LEU A 18 0.82 11.80 -10.43
CA LEU A 18 2.02 12.43 -9.92
C LEU A 18 2.09 13.85 -10.47
N PHE A 19 1.81 14.83 -9.62
CA PHE A 19 1.92 16.23 -10.01
C PHE A 19 2.19 17.14 -8.81
N ARG A 20 2.77 18.30 -9.10
CA ARG A 20 2.95 19.42 -8.18
C ARG A 20 1.90 20.48 -8.54
N PRO A 21 1.02 20.89 -7.60
CA PRO A 21 -0.04 21.85 -7.89
C PRO A 21 0.49 23.27 -8.13
N ASP A 22 1.71 23.56 -7.68
CA ASP A 22 2.42 24.82 -7.88
C ASP A 22 3.20 24.88 -9.21
N TRP A 23 3.17 23.83 -10.03
CA TRP A 23 3.88 23.77 -11.31
C TRP A 23 2.91 23.85 -12.50
N PRO A 24 3.32 24.46 -13.63
CA PRO A 24 2.56 24.36 -14.87
C PRO A 24 2.56 22.90 -15.36
N ASP A 25 1.51 22.51 -16.09
CA ASP A 25 1.34 21.15 -16.60
C ASP A 25 2.51 20.69 -17.49
N GLU A 26 3.11 21.60 -18.26
CA GLU A 26 4.30 21.33 -19.08
C GLU A 26 5.48 20.83 -18.24
N ARG A 27 5.70 21.45 -17.07
CA ARG A 27 6.77 21.04 -16.15
C ARG A 27 6.41 19.72 -15.47
N ASN A 28 5.15 19.52 -15.08
CA ASN A 28 4.69 18.24 -14.54
C ASN A 28 4.88 17.11 -15.56
N ALA A 29 4.52 17.33 -16.83
CA ALA A 29 4.73 16.37 -17.90
C ALA A 29 6.22 16.09 -18.15
N ALA A 30 7.08 17.12 -18.12
CA ALA A 30 8.52 16.94 -18.30
C ALA A 30 9.18 16.13 -17.17
N VAL A 31 8.69 16.26 -15.93
CA VAL A 31 9.27 15.58 -14.75
C VAL A 31 8.66 14.21 -14.50
N PHE A 32 7.33 14.09 -14.57
CA PHE A 32 6.60 12.88 -14.21
C PHE A 32 6.10 12.07 -15.41
N GLY A 33 6.22 12.59 -16.64
CA GLY A 33 5.81 11.91 -17.87
C GLY A 33 4.32 11.55 -17.87
N ASP A 34 4.00 10.35 -18.35
CA ASP A 34 2.62 9.83 -18.42
C ASP A 34 1.92 9.79 -17.05
N CYS A 35 2.68 9.68 -15.96
CA CYS A 35 2.12 9.70 -14.61
C CYS A 35 1.53 11.07 -14.22
N ALA A 36 1.88 12.15 -14.94
CA ALA A 36 1.31 13.49 -14.79
C ALA A 36 0.04 13.73 -15.63
N ASN A 37 -0.54 12.69 -16.25
CA ASN A 37 -1.80 12.80 -17.00
C ASN A 37 -2.90 13.51 -16.16
N PRO A 38 -3.47 14.63 -16.63
CA PRO A 38 -4.57 15.32 -15.94
C PRO A 38 -5.80 14.45 -15.69
N ASN A 39 -5.99 13.41 -16.49
CA ASN A 39 -7.08 12.43 -16.34
C ASN A 39 -6.69 11.21 -15.49
N TRP A 40 -5.62 11.32 -14.69
CA TRP A 40 -5.14 10.26 -13.79
C TRP A 40 -4.67 9.00 -14.52
N HIS A 41 -4.18 8.05 -13.75
CA HIS A 41 -3.98 6.65 -14.13
C HIS A 41 -4.18 5.78 -12.88
N GLY A 42 -4.12 4.46 -13.01
CA GLY A 42 -4.34 3.56 -11.87
C GLY A 42 -3.43 2.35 -11.88
N HIS A 43 -3.38 1.69 -10.73
CA HIS A 43 -2.61 0.47 -10.50
C HIS A 43 -3.40 -0.51 -9.65
N ASN A 44 -3.04 -1.78 -9.79
CA ASN A 44 -3.31 -2.81 -8.80
C ASN A 44 -2.04 -2.92 -7.95
N TYR A 45 -2.02 -2.25 -6.80
CA TYR A 45 -0.87 -2.22 -5.91
C TYR A 45 -0.77 -3.55 -5.15
N GLU A 46 0.45 -4.07 -5.02
CA GLU A 46 0.77 -5.13 -4.06
C GLU A 46 1.40 -4.51 -2.80
N LEU A 47 0.91 -4.91 -1.63
CA LEU A 47 1.43 -4.50 -0.33
C LEU A 47 1.93 -5.73 0.43
N ASP A 48 3.25 -5.80 0.62
CA ASP A 48 3.92 -6.82 1.42
C ASP A 48 4.20 -6.29 2.83
N VAL A 49 3.49 -6.82 3.83
CA VAL A 49 3.69 -6.46 5.24
C VAL A 49 4.39 -7.61 5.95
N THR A 50 5.54 -7.30 6.55
CA THR A 50 6.37 -8.29 7.25
C THR A 50 6.40 -8.01 8.74
N VAL A 51 6.10 -9.03 9.54
CA VAL A 51 6.31 -9.03 11.00
C VAL A 51 7.49 -9.94 11.34
N GLU A 52 8.22 -9.59 12.39
CA GLU A 52 9.36 -10.35 12.90
C GLU A 52 9.24 -10.53 14.40
N GLY A 53 9.59 -11.71 14.90
CA GLY A 53 9.54 -12.00 16.33
C GLY A 53 9.86 -13.45 16.67
N PRO A 54 9.96 -13.76 17.97
CA PRO A 54 10.15 -15.12 18.43
C PRO A 54 8.92 -15.98 18.09
N VAL A 55 9.15 -17.23 17.71
CA VAL A 55 8.07 -18.21 17.55
C VAL A 55 7.49 -18.56 18.92
N ASP A 56 6.17 -18.47 19.05
CA ASP A 56 5.46 -18.93 20.24
C ASP A 56 5.54 -20.48 20.36
N PRO A 57 6.00 -21.04 21.49
CA PRO A 57 6.19 -22.48 21.69
C PRO A 57 4.93 -23.33 21.47
N THR A 58 3.78 -22.77 21.80
CA THR A 58 2.52 -23.51 21.91
C THR A 58 1.78 -23.51 20.59
N THR A 59 1.80 -22.37 19.90
CA THR A 59 1.05 -22.14 18.67
C THR A 59 1.92 -22.28 17.41
N GLY A 60 3.24 -22.13 17.52
CA GLY A 60 4.17 -22.18 16.39
C GLY A 60 4.16 -20.93 15.50
N TYR A 61 3.43 -19.87 15.88
CA TYR A 61 3.34 -18.64 15.12
C TYR A 61 4.21 -17.54 15.72
N VAL A 62 4.69 -16.64 14.85
CA VAL A 62 5.25 -15.34 15.27
C VAL A 62 4.17 -14.33 15.67
N MET A 63 2.97 -14.48 15.07
CA MET A 63 1.79 -13.68 15.32
C MET A 63 0.57 -14.44 14.78
N ASP A 64 -0.61 -14.22 15.35
CA ASP A 64 -1.87 -14.61 14.70
C ASP A 64 -2.02 -13.90 13.34
N LEU A 65 -2.00 -14.67 12.26
CA LEU A 65 -2.06 -14.16 10.89
C LEU A 65 -3.42 -13.55 10.53
N LYS A 66 -4.48 -13.86 11.28
CA LYS A 66 -5.78 -13.19 11.16
C LYS A 66 -5.73 -11.79 11.76
N LEU A 67 -5.08 -11.62 12.92
CA LEU A 67 -4.86 -10.29 13.48
C LEU A 67 -4.01 -9.43 12.56
N LEU A 68 -2.97 -10.01 11.93
CA LEU A 68 -2.18 -9.31 10.93
C LEU A 68 -3.03 -8.88 9.73
N ARG A 69 -3.90 -9.76 9.20
CA ARG A 69 -4.84 -9.40 8.13
C ARG A 69 -5.73 -8.23 8.53
N ASP A 70 -6.41 -8.36 9.67
CA ASP A 70 -7.43 -7.41 10.11
C ASP A 70 -6.79 -6.04 10.42
N ALA A 71 -5.55 -6.04 10.90
CA ALA A 71 -4.74 -4.84 11.07
C ALA A 71 -4.38 -4.16 9.75
N ILE A 72 -3.94 -4.91 8.73
CA ILE A 72 -3.60 -4.38 7.41
C ILE A 72 -4.85 -3.81 6.72
N GLU A 73 -5.96 -4.54 6.81
CA GLU A 73 -7.25 -4.12 6.26
C GLU A 73 -7.71 -2.78 6.89
N ALA A 74 -7.75 -2.72 8.23
CA ALA A 74 -8.30 -1.59 8.95
C ALA A 74 -7.41 -0.34 8.96
N ARG A 75 -6.10 -0.47 8.70
CA ARG A 75 -5.13 0.64 8.77
C ARG A 75 -4.61 1.10 7.41
N VAL A 76 -4.83 0.33 6.36
CA VAL A 76 -4.31 0.65 5.03
C VAL A 76 -5.37 0.39 3.98
N VAL A 77 -5.72 -0.88 3.72
CA VAL A 77 -6.49 -1.27 2.54
C VAL A 77 -7.84 -0.57 2.48
N LYS A 78 -8.57 -0.49 3.60
CA LYS A 78 -9.88 0.17 3.67
C LYS A 78 -9.85 1.65 3.23
N ASP A 79 -8.73 2.32 3.47
CA ASP A 79 -8.59 3.75 3.18
C ASP A 79 -8.20 4.00 1.73
N VAL A 80 -7.57 3.03 1.05
CA VAL A 80 -7.00 3.23 -0.30
C VAL A 80 -7.63 2.38 -1.40
N ASP A 81 -8.31 1.28 -1.06
CA ASP A 81 -8.87 0.37 -2.05
C ASP A 81 -10.10 0.97 -2.74
N HIS A 82 -10.11 0.88 -4.07
CA HIS A 82 -11.09 1.51 -4.96
C HIS A 82 -11.21 3.03 -4.75
N ARG A 83 -10.09 3.71 -4.47
CA ARG A 83 -10.02 5.17 -4.27
C ARG A 83 -9.10 5.89 -5.24
N ASN A 84 -9.28 7.20 -5.36
CA ASN A 84 -8.29 8.12 -5.90
C ASN A 84 -7.40 8.65 -4.77
N LEU A 85 -6.11 8.32 -4.80
CA LEU A 85 -5.14 8.66 -3.74
C LEU A 85 -4.89 10.16 -3.57
N ASN A 86 -5.24 11.00 -4.55
CA ASN A 86 -5.05 12.44 -4.46
C ASN A 86 -6.30 13.19 -3.98
N LEU A 87 -7.48 12.54 -4.02
CA LEU A 87 -8.78 13.18 -3.76
C LEU A 87 -9.50 12.62 -2.54
N GLU A 88 -9.34 11.32 -2.28
CA GLU A 88 -10.10 10.59 -1.26
C GLU A 88 -9.25 10.15 -0.06
N VAL A 89 -7.92 10.27 -0.16
CA VAL A 89 -6.92 9.87 0.84
C VAL A 89 -6.05 11.08 1.18
#